data_AF-A0A9Q0SSV2-F1
#
_entry.id   AF-A0A9Q0SSV2-F1
#
_cell.length_a   1.000
_cell.length_b   1.000
_cell.length_c   1.000
_cell.angle_alpha   90.00
_cell.angle_beta   90.00
_cell.angle_gamma   90.00
#
_symmetry.space_group_name_H-M   'P 1'
#
loop_
_entity.id
_entity.type
_entity.pdbx_description
1 polymer ?
#
loop_
_entity_poly.entity_id
_entity_poly.type
_entity_poly.pdbx_seq_one_letter_code
_entity_poly.pdbx_strand_id
1 'polypeptide(L)'
;MNGIPLLMWATTNCAGKKRFNHLLSRHALSIATYFVWQERNQRVFQNQWKTSRTLTREALHQLRTLLLQHTKPIPEWAMIEWNLQGAELSSSAVPVHLAHPYSGPRSVGTA
;
A
#
# COMPACT_ATOMS: atom_id res chain seq x y z
N MET A 1 -7.39 22.75 15.23
CA MET A 1 -6.21 21.89 14.96
C MET A 1 -5.74 22.18 13.55
N ASN A 2 -4.62 22.90 13.41
CA ASN A 2 -4.06 23.19 12.09
C ASN A 2 -3.28 21.96 11.62
N GLY A 3 -3.98 21.04 10.96
CA GLY A 3 -3.34 19.87 10.35
C GLY A 3 -2.42 20.32 9.21
N ILE A 4 -1.16 19.91 9.24
CA ILE A 4 -0.27 20.07 8.09
C ILE A 4 -0.89 19.29 6.92
N PRO A 5 -1.11 19.90 5.74
CA PRO A 5 -1.62 19.17 4.59
C PRO A 5 -0.74 17.94 4.31
N LEU A 6 -1.37 16.79 4.07
CA LEU A 6 -0.67 15.51 3.86
C LEU A 6 0.43 15.64 2.79
N LEU A 7 0.15 16.41 1.75
CA LEU A 7 1.09 16.71 0.68
C LEU A 7 2.33 17.45 1.18
N MET A 8 2.17 18.42 2.07
CA MET A 8 3.26 19.22 2.64
C MET A 8 4.08 18.43 3.67
N TRP A 9 3.43 17.54 4.43
CA TRP A 9 4.15 16.58 5.26
C TRP A 9 4.99 15.64 4.38
N ALA A 10 4.41 15.13 3.28
CA ALA A 10 5.07 14.22 2.37
C ALA A 10 6.29 14.86 1.68
N THR A 11 6.19 16.12 1.23
CA THR A 11 7.34 16.82 0.61
C THR A 11 8.51 16.97 1.58
N THR A 12 8.23 17.09 2.88
CA THR A 12 9.25 17.27 3.92
C THR A 12 9.89 15.95 4.34
N ASN A 13 9.10 14.87 4.45
CA ASN A 13 9.54 13.57 4.98
C ASN A 13 9.95 12.58 3.88
N CYS A 14 9.51 12.79 2.64
CA CYS A 14 9.77 11.92 1.49
C CYS A 14 10.73 12.55 0.45
N ALA A 15 11.57 13.53 0.81
CA ALA A 15 12.54 14.15 -0.11
C ALA A 15 13.89 13.38 -0.23
N GLY A 16 14.25 12.56 0.76
CA GLY A 16 15.59 11.96 0.86
C GLY A 16 15.77 10.62 0.12
N LYS A 17 16.61 10.56 -0.93
CA LYS A 17 16.65 9.42 -1.89
C LYS A 17 17.26 8.09 -1.42
N LYS A 18 17.74 7.93 -0.18
CA LYS A 18 18.54 6.74 0.21
C LYS A 18 18.26 6.12 1.58
N ARG A 19 17.40 6.74 2.42
CA ARG A 19 17.18 6.26 3.79
C ARG A 19 15.95 5.36 3.85
N PHE A 20 15.99 4.34 4.71
CA PHE A 20 14.85 3.46 4.98
C PHE A 20 13.58 4.25 5.31
N ASN A 21 13.70 5.33 6.11
CA ASN A 21 12.57 6.20 6.46
C ASN A 21 11.86 6.77 5.23
N HIS A 22 12.60 7.18 4.20
CA HIS A 22 12.00 7.67 2.97
C HIS A 22 11.22 6.57 2.24
N LEU A 23 11.77 5.35 2.19
CA LEU A 23 11.09 4.21 1.59
C LEU A 23 9.82 3.88 2.36
N LEU A 24 9.90 3.81 3.69
CA LEU A 24 8.78 3.55 4.59
C LEU A 24 7.68 4.61 4.41
N SER A 25 8.02 5.90 4.49
CA SER A 25 7.08 7.00 4.33
C SER A 25 6.44 7.00 2.94
N ARG A 26 7.20 6.72 1.89
CA ARG A 26 6.67 6.63 0.52
C ARG A 26 5.67 5.49 0.37
N HIS A 27 6.01 4.29 0.84
CA HIS A 27 5.10 3.15 0.76
C HIS A 27 3.86 3.34 1.62
N ALA A 28 4.02 3.82 2.86
CA ALA A 28 2.90 4.09 3.76
C ALA A 28 1.92 5.11 3.14
N LEU A 29 2.44 6.18 2.54
CA LEU A 29 1.62 7.19 1.88
C LEU A 29 0.90 6.64 0.65
N SER A 30 1.60 5.92 -0.22
CA SER A 30 1.01 5.30 -1.41
C SER A 30 -0.10 4.31 -1.05
N ILE A 31 0.14 3.44 -0.07
CA ILE A 31 -0.82 2.45 0.40
C ILE A 31 -2.04 3.14 1.02
N ALA A 32 -1.84 4.08 1.94
CA ALA A 32 -2.94 4.78 2.58
C ALA A 32 -3.83 5.49 1.55
N THR A 33 -3.21 6.19 0.59
CA THR A 33 -3.94 6.87 -0.49
C THR A 33 -4.71 5.89 -1.36
N TYR A 34 -4.08 4.77 -1.75
CA TYR A 34 -4.71 3.73 -2.55
C TYR A 34 -5.92 3.10 -1.85
N PHE A 35 -5.78 2.68 -0.60
CA PHE A 35 -6.86 2.03 0.14
C PHE A 35 -8.03 2.98 0.40
N VAL A 36 -7.77 4.26 0.70
CA VAL A 36 -8.84 5.28 0.85
C VAL A 36 -9.58 5.48 -0.48
N TRP A 37 -8.84 5.60 -1.59
CA TRP A 37 -9.44 5.74 -2.91
C TRP A 37 -10.25 4.50 -3.31
N GLN A 38 -9.70 3.31 -3.09
CA GLN A 38 -10.35 2.03 -3.40
C GLN A 38 -11.65 1.89 -2.61
N GLU A 39 -11.62 2.20 -1.31
CA GLU A 39 -12.80 2.13 -0.45
C GLU A 39 -13.88 3.09 -0.94
N ARG A 40 -13.53 4.35 -1.22
CA ARG A 40 -14.47 5.34 -1.75
C ARG A 40 -15.14 4.85 -3.03
N ASN A 41 -14.38 4.28 -3.95
CA ASN A 41 -14.92 3.75 -5.19
C ASN A 41 -15.82 2.54 -4.96
N GLN A 42 -15.45 1.64 -4.04
CA GLN A 42 -16.27 0.51 -3.65
C GLN A 42 -17.62 0.96 -3.08
N ARG A 43 -17.63 1.99 -2.24
CA ARG A 43 -18.87 2.59 -1.72
C ARG A 43 -19.75 3.15 -2.83
N VAL A 44 -19.17 3.96 -3.72
CA VAL A 44 -19.92 4.69 -4.74
C VAL A 44 -20.44 3.77 -5.84
N PHE A 45 -19.63 2.82 -6.31
CA PHE A 45 -19.94 2.04 -7.51
C PHE A 45 -20.45 0.62 -7.23
N GLN A 46 -20.15 0.06 -6.05
CA GLN A 46 -20.52 -1.32 -5.71
C GLN A 46 -21.43 -1.40 -4.48
N ASN A 47 -21.73 -0.28 -3.82
CA ASN A 47 -22.50 -0.21 -2.57
C ASN A 47 -21.94 -1.14 -1.48
N GLN A 48 -20.62 -1.30 -1.45
CA GLN A 48 -19.90 -2.10 -0.45
C GLN A 48 -18.99 -1.18 0.37
N TRP A 49 -18.90 -1.41 1.67
CA TRP A 49 -17.99 -0.67 2.55
C TRP A 49 -17.25 -1.61 3.49
N LYS A 50 -16.00 -1.27 3.75
CA LYS A 50 -15.20 -1.90 4.80
C LYS A 50 -15.18 -1.02 6.03
N THR A 51 -15.11 -1.64 7.20
CA THR A 51 -14.84 -0.89 8.43
C THR A 51 -13.44 -0.28 8.37
N SER A 52 -13.24 0.87 9.01
CA SER A 52 -11.91 1.50 9.13
C SER A 52 -10.88 0.53 9.71
N ARG A 53 -11.30 -0.34 10.66
CA ARG A 53 -10.42 -1.36 11.25
C ARG A 53 -9.95 -2.38 10.22
N THR A 54 -10.84 -2.85 9.35
CA THR A 54 -10.47 -3.79 8.27
C THR A 54 -9.54 -3.11 7.28
N LEU A 55 -9.85 -1.88 6.86
CA LEU A 55 -9.03 -1.12 5.92
C LEU A 55 -7.61 -0.89 6.45
N THR A 56 -7.48 -0.46 7.71
CA THR A 56 -6.17 -0.26 8.35
C THR A 56 -5.39 -1.56 8.44
N ARG A 57 -6.04 -2.68 8.76
CA ARG A 57 -5.37 -3.98 8.82
C ARG A 57 -4.81 -4.40 7.46
N GLU A 58 -5.60 -4.27 6.40
CA GLU A 58 -5.17 -4.60 5.03
C GLU A 58 -4.03 -3.69 4.56
N ALA A 59 -4.12 -2.38 4.84
CA ALA A 59 -3.06 -1.42 4.53
C ALA A 59 -1.75 -1.73 5.26
N LEU A 60 -1.80 -2.01 6.56
CA LEU A 60 -0.61 -2.38 7.35
C LEU A 60 -0.01 -3.71 6.88
N HIS A 61 -0.85 -4.68 6.54
CA HIS A 61 -0.40 -5.95 6.00
C HIS A 61 0.32 -5.76 4.65
N GLN A 62 -0.24 -4.96 3.75
CA GLN A 62 0.40 -4.63 2.47
C GLN A 62 1.74 -3.93 2.66
N LEU A 63 1.83 -2.99 3.61
CA LEU A 63 3.08 -2.28 3.92
C LEU A 63 4.14 -3.27 4.42
N ARG A 64 3.76 -4.15 5.34
CA ARG A 64 4.64 -5.20 5.86
C ARG A 64 5.15 -6.12 4.76
N THR A 65 4.29 -6.57 3.86
CA THR A 65 4.69 -7.39 2.71
C THR A 65 5.71 -6.68 1.83
N LEU A 66 5.52 -5.40 1.53
CA LEU A 66 6.49 -4.62 0.76
C LEU A 66 7.82 -4.44 1.48
N LEU A 67 7.81 -4.25 2.81
CA LEU A 67 9.03 -4.15 3.60
C LEU A 67 9.80 -5.48 3.59
N LEU A 68 9.12 -6.61 3.71
CA LEU A 68 9.74 -7.95 3.66
C LEU A 68 10.36 -8.27 2.29
N GLN A 69 9.78 -7.76 1.21
CA GLN A 69 10.33 -7.89 -0.14
C GLN A 69 11.51 -6.94 -0.41
N HIS A 70 11.86 -6.07 0.55
CA HIS A 70 12.93 -5.12 0.37
C HIS A 70 14.30 -5.82 0.43
N THR A 71 15.11 -5.64 -0.61
CA THR A 71 16.39 -6.33 -0.76
C THR A 71 17.55 -5.75 0.05
N LYS A 72 17.40 -4.51 0.55
CA LYS A 72 18.44 -3.85 1.35
C LYS A 72 18.21 -4.12 2.83
N PRO A 73 19.29 -4.13 3.64
CA PRO A 73 19.16 -4.32 5.09
C PRO A 73 18.20 -3.30 5.69
N ILE A 74 17.20 -3.83 6.40
CA ILE A 74 16.25 -3.04 7.17
C ILE A 74 16.91 -2.76 8.53
N PRO A 75 16.85 -1.51 9.04
CA PRO A 75 17.36 -1.21 10.37
C PRO A 75 16.70 -2.07 11.46
N GLU A 76 17.46 -2.50 12.46
CA GLU A 76 16.98 -3.38 13.54
C GLU A 76 15.77 -2.81 14.27
N TRP A 77 15.78 -1.51 14.58
CA TRP A 77 14.64 -0.83 15.20
C TRP A 77 13.36 -1.01 14.39
N ALA A 78 13.44 -0.95 13.05
CA ALA A 78 12.30 -1.09 12.18
C ALA A 78 11.84 -2.55 12.07
N MET A 79 12.76 -3.49 12.16
CA MET A 79 12.42 -4.91 12.22
C MET A 79 11.62 -5.25 13.49
N ILE A 80 11.97 -4.65 14.62
CA ILE A 80 11.24 -4.82 15.90
C ILE A 80 9.87 -4.12 15.82
N GLU A 81 9.86 -2.83 15.49
CA GLU A 81 8.65 -1.99 15.52
C GLU A 81 7.57 -2.51 14.56
N TRP A 82 7.97 -2.97 13.37
CA TRP A 82 7.07 -3.50 12.36
C TRP A 82 6.90 -5.03 12.45
N ASN A 83 7.47 -5.64 13.49
CA ASN A 83 7.44 -7.07 13.78
C ASN A 83 7.84 -7.93 12.56
N LEU A 84 8.91 -7.56 11.86
CA LEU A 84 9.36 -8.21 10.62
C LEU A 84 10.15 -9.51 10.86
N GLN A 85 10.42 -9.87 12.11
CA GLN A 85 11.36 -10.93 12.51
C GLN A 85 10.86 -12.37 12.28
N GLY A 86 9.56 -12.56 12.04
CA GLY A 86 8.93 -13.90 11.95
C GLY A 86 8.18 -14.15 10.63
N ALA A 87 8.52 -13.44 9.56
CA ALA A 87 7.90 -13.71 8.26
C ALA A 87 8.61 -14.88 7.57
N GLU A 88 8.29 -16.09 8.03
CA GLU A 88 8.22 -17.24 7.13
C GLU A 88 7.33 -16.78 5.97
N LEU A 89 7.92 -16.51 4.81
CA LEU A 89 7.15 -16.32 3.58
C LEU A 89 6.46 -17.66 3.34
N SER A 90 5.25 -17.83 3.86
CA SER A 90 4.41 -18.93 3.39
C SER A 90 4.32 -18.70 1.88
N SER A 91 4.88 -19.65 1.13
CA SER A 91 5.00 -19.63 -0.32
C SER A 91 3.62 -19.86 -0.97
N SER A 92 2.61 -19.12 -0.52
CA SER A 92 1.23 -19.17 -0.98
C SER A 92 0.57 -17.80 -0.74
N ALA A 93 1.15 -16.77 -1.31
CA ALA A 93 0.44 -15.51 -1.54
C ALA A 93 0.42 -15.30 -3.05
N VAL A 94 -0.73 -15.67 -3.63
CA VAL A 94 -1.14 -15.35 -5.00
C VAL A 94 -0.63 -13.95 -5.35
N PRO A 95 0.03 -13.77 -6.51
CA PRO A 95 0.40 -12.42 -6.93
C PRO A 95 -0.90 -11.61 -6.97
N VAL A 96 -0.96 -10.55 -6.15
CA VAL A 96 -1.98 -9.52 -6.29
C VAL A 96 -1.75 -8.96 -7.68
N HIS A 97 -2.47 -9.54 -8.63
CA HIS A 97 -2.57 -9.07 -9.99
C HIS A 97 -2.91 -7.60 -9.83
N LEU A 98 -2.00 -6.74 -10.28
CA LEU A 98 -2.29 -5.37 -10.59
C LEU A 98 -3.35 -5.44 -11.69
N ALA A 99 -4.60 -5.66 -11.29
CA ALA A 99 -5.74 -5.71 -12.19
C ALA A 99 -5.94 -4.26 -12.62
N HIS A 100 -5.28 -3.90 -13.71
CA HIS A 100 -5.70 -2.77 -14.52
C HIS A 100 -7.20 -2.96 -14.82
N PRO A 101 -8.09 -2.05 -14.41
CA PRO A 101 -9.52 -2.19 -14.69
C PRO A 101 -9.90 -1.90 -16.15
N TYR A 102 -8.94 -1.98 -17.09
CA TYR A 102 -9.16 -1.72 -18.51
C TYR A 102 -8.57 -2.82 -19.38
N SER A 103 -9.11 -4.03 -19.23
CA SER A 103 -9.01 -5.08 -20.25
C SER A 103 -10.42 -5.56 -20.57
N GLY A 104 -11.20 -4.69 -21.21
CA GLY A 104 -12.45 -5.11 -21.85
C GLY A 104 -12.14 -5.99 -23.06
N PRO A 105 -12.99 -6.99 -23.39
CA PRO A 105 -12.80 -7.81 -24.57
C PRO A 105 -12.89 -6.94 -25.82
N ARG A 106 -11.82 -6.94 -26.63
CA ARG A 106 -11.84 -6.36 -27.97
C ARG A 106 -12.67 -7.29 -28.85
N SER A 107 -13.97 -7.01 -28.97
CA SER A 107 -14.80 -7.64 -30.00
C SER A 107 -14.26 -7.20 -31.35
N VAL A 108 -13.56 -8.11 -32.03
CA VAL A 108 -13.24 -7.97 -33.44
C VAL A 108 -14.56 -8.16 -34.19
N GLY A 109 -15.23 -7.05 -34.50
CA GLY A 109 -16.36 -7.06 -35.41
C GLY A 109 -15.86 -7.43 -36.80
N THR A 110 -16.17 -8.65 -37.22
CA THR A 110 -16.18 -9.02 -38.63
C THR A 110 -17.41 -8.39 -39.28
N ALA A 111 -17.18 -7.51 -40.25
CA ALA A 111 -18.10 -7.19 -41.33
C ALA A 111 -17.27 -6.89 -42.58
#